data_AF-A0A849ZE57-F1
#
_entry.id   AF-A0A849ZE57-F1
#
_cell.length_a   1.000
_cell.length_b   1.000
_cell.length_c   1.000
_cell.angle_alpha   90.00
_cell.angle_beta   90.00
_cell.angle_gamma   90.00
#
_symmetry.space_group_name_H-M   'P 1'
#
loop_
_entity.id
_entity.type
_entity.pdbx_description
1 polymer ?
#
loop_
_entity_poly.entity_id
_entity_poly.type
_entity_poly.pdbx_seq_one_letter_code
_entity_poly.pdbx_strand_id
1 'polypeptide(L)'
;AILDDFGRGDDLLRRFKIERVTMPARPLAALRNNQQLPIAEPWLDVARGQIGAPHPVVSNVRQLVLNHPTALIHPDLSPVLKVRCAGGVDAIVAVAGQVGKGLLFAMSDPSSLINSMLRYPGNRAFGAGLVRYLANDNDRGQGRLFVVTNAFKQEGSVGGERSLGRDIEDALRSLAENLAEARKIGLPTWMLALLAALAVASLAVWVGRASGRPYRSPLPRYARPVPLVARGGVAGRFAMLAAPSSPKSLVLLELKSALFEAVAQRFDLDPHPSADAVLKAVRKSGQVPPVLIGELEQVVAKMQRAEASVLAGSSSRVSREAIDEAHRVVAEVLAACGALEPPRMKGPVGPVSSPEPPHHPEAPAP
;
A
#
# COMPACT_ATOMS: atom_id res chain seq x y z
N ALA A 1 10.78 32.63 -17.94
CA ALA A 1 11.46 31.69 -18.85
C ALA A 1 11.75 30.39 -18.11
N ILE A 2 11.71 29.26 -18.81
CA ILE A 2 11.98 27.92 -18.29
C ILE A 2 13.25 27.41 -18.98
N LEU A 3 14.33 27.26 -18.23
CA LEU A 3 15.57 26.63 -18.69
C LEU A 3 16.00 25.67 -17.59
N ASP A 4 15.95 24.38 -17.87
CA ASP A 4 16.12 23.32 -16.86
C ASP A 4 17.10 22.26 -17.38
N ASP A 5 18.18 22.05 -16.61
CA ASP A 5 19.31 21.17 -16.95
C ASP A 5 19.11 19.76 -16.40
N PHE A 6 18.29 19.61 -15.36
CA PHE A 6 18.16 18.38 -14.58
C PHE A 6 16.88 17.58 -14.89
N GLY A 7 16.09 18.03 -15.86
CA GLY A 7 14.86 17.33 -16.28
C GLY A 7 13.69 17.44 -15.29
N ARG A 8 13.86 18.12 -14.15
CA ARG A 8 12.79 18.31 -13.15
C ARG A 8 11.66 19.23 -13.66
N GLY A 9 11.93 20.01 -14.71
CA GLY A 9 10.99 20.92 -15.34
C GLY A 9 10.01 20.28 -16.34
N ASP A 10 10.11 18.97 -16.61
CA ASP A 10 9.30 18.29 -17.62
C ASP A 10 7.79 18.41 -17.34
N ASP A 11 7.37 18.28 -16.09
CA ASP A 11 5.97 18.42 -15.70
C ASP A 11 5.46 19.86 -15.91
N LEU A 12 6.31 20.87 -15.70
CA LEU A 12 5.97 22.26 -15.96
C LEU A 12 5.88 22.53 -17.46
N LEU A 13 6.82 22.00 -18.25
CA LEU A 13 6.81 22.11 -19.72
C LEU A 13 5.56 21.46 -20.32
N ARG A 14 5.14 20.29 -19.83
CA ARG A 14 3.92 19.59 -20.26
C ARG A 14 2.65 20.41 -20.04
N ARG A 15 2.57 21.23 -18.98
CA ARG A 15 1.42 22.14 -18.76
C ARG A 15 1.27 23.16 -19.87
N PHE A 16 2.38 23.54 -20.50
CA PHE A 16 2.39 24.41 -21.68
C PHE A 16 2.44 23.61 -22.98
N LYS A 17 2.14 22.31 -22.98
CA LYS A 17 2.20 21.42 -24.16
C LYS A 17 3.57 21.37 -24.83
N ILE A 18 4.64 21.64 -24.08
CA ILE A 18 6.01 21.52 -24.58
C ILE A 18 6.50 20.12 -24.23
N GLU A 19 6.87 19.35 -25.24
CA GLU A 19 7.44 18.02 -25.09
C GLU A 19 8.94 18.04 -25.42
N ARG A 20 9.75 17.40 -24.57
CA ARG A 20 11.16 17.16 -24.86
C ARG A 20 11.31 15.84 -25.59
N VAL A 21 11.97 15.86 -26.73
CA VAL A 21 12.33 14.66 -27.49
C VAL A 21 13.83 14.58 -27.69
N THR A 22 14.31 13.36 -27.92
CA THR A 22 15.74 13.11 -28.15
C THR A 22 16.23 13.93 -29.34
N MET A 23 17.38 14.58 -29.18
CA MET A 23 18.00 15.35 -30.24
C MET A 23 18.45 14.41 -31.38
N PRO A 24 18.16 14.74 -32.65
CA PRO A 24 18.67 13.97 -33.78
C PRO A 24 20.20 13.81 -33.75
N ALA A 25 20.70 12.60 -33.98
CA ALA A 25 22.08 12.22 -33.65
C ALA A 25 23.21 12.93 -34.45
N ARG A 26 22.90 13.78 -35.43
CA ARG A 26 23.90 14.34 -36.37
C ARG A 26 23.65 15.82 -36.66
N PRO A 27 24.13 16.74 -35.81
CA PRO A 27 24.08 18.17 -36.12
C PRO A 27 25.01 18.50 -37.30
N LEU A 28 24.59 19.41 -38.18
CA LEU A 28 25.40 19.86 -39.33
C LEU A 28 26.54 20.79 -38.90
N ALA A 29 26.33 21.56 -37.84
CA ALA A 29 27.31 22.47 -37.26
C ALA A 29 27.55 22.11 -35.80
N ALA A 30 28.82 21.96 -35.45
CA ALA A 30 29.26 21.53 -34.14
C ALA A 30 30.57 22.23 -33.78
N LEU A 31 30.74 22.62 -32.52
CA LEU A 31 31.94 23.30 -32.09
C LEU A 31 33.14 22.33 -32.21
N ARG A 32 34.13 22.71 -33.03
CA ARG A 32 35.34 21.90 -33.26
C ARG A 32 35.01 20.46 -33.70
N ASN A 33 33.95 20.29 -34.48
CA ASN A 33 33.44 18.98 -34.94
C ASN A 33 33.04 18.01 -33.81
N ASN A 34 32.85 18.48 -32.58
CA ASN A 34 32.33 17.65 -31.51
C ASN A 34 30.79 17.63 -31.57
N GLN A 35 30.21 16.50 -31.96
CA GLN A 35 28.75 16.33 -32.09
C GLN A 35 27.99 16.54 -30.76
N GLN A 36 28.68 16.41 -29.62
CA GLN A 36 28.12 16.74 -28.31
C GLN A 36 28.02 18.25 -28.08
N LEU A 37 28.63 19.09 -28.91
CA LEU A 37 28.55 20.55 -28.79
C LEU A 37 27.89 21.15 -30.05
N PRO A 38 26.61 20.85 -30.31
CA PRO A 38 25.94 21.35 -31.51
C PRO A 38 25.82 22.88 -31.47
N ILE A 39 25.79 23.48 -32.65
CA ILE A 39 25.60 24.92 -32.82
C ILE A 39 24.15 25.16 -33.24
N ALA A 40 23.43 25.92 -32.44
CA ALA A 40 22.11 26.42 -32.78
C ALA A 40 22.19 27.76 -33.49
N GLU A 41 21.22 28.00 -34.37
CA GLU A 41 21.04 29.22 -35.14
C GLU A 41 19.67 29.83 -34.83
N PRO A 42 19.51 31.15 -34.95
CA PRO A 42 18.20 31.80 -34.87
C PRO A 42 17.22 31.19 -35.88
N TRP A 43 15.99 30.96 -35.42
CA TRP A 43 14.89 30.68 -36.32
C TRP A 43 14.52 31.97 -37.06
N LEU A 44 14.46 31.90 -38.38
CA LEU A 44 13.98 32.96 -39.25
C LEU A 44 12.72 32.44 -39.93
N ASP A 45 11.59 33.10 -39.67
CA ASP A 45 10.33 32.76 -40.33
C ASP A 45 10.41 33.18 -41.80
N VAL A 46 10.19 32.24 -42.72
CA VAL A 46 10.19 32.51 -44.16
C VAL A 46 8.76 32.40 -44.65
N ALA A 47 7.93 33.34 -44.24
CA ALA A 47 6.55 33.46 -44.70
C ALA A 47 6.51 34.27 -46.01
N ARG A 48 5.95 33.68 -47.08
CA ARG A 48 5.73 34.34 -48.40
C ARG A 48 6.98 34.97 -49.03
N GLY A 49 8.14 34.32 -48.91
CA GLY A 49 9.38 34.77 -49.54
C GLY A 49 10.03 36.01 -48.91
N GLN A 50 9.50 36.50 -47.79
CA GLN A 50 10.17 37.50 -46.97
C GLN A 50 10.79 36.82 -45.75
N ILE A 51 12.06 37.14 -45.48
CA ILE A 51 12.75 36.68 -44.26
C ILE A 51 12.25 37.58 -43.13
N GLY A 52 11.44 37.02 -42.25
CA GLY A 52 10.96 37.69 -41.05
C GLY A 52 12.10 38.09 -40.13
N ALA A 53 11.88 39.11 -39.30
CA ALA A 53 12.85 39.52 -38.30
C ALA A 53 13.06 38.39 -37.27
N PRO A 54 14.30 38.15 -36.82
CA PRO A 54 14.56 37.19 -35.75
C PRO A 54 13.86 37.62 -34.46
N HIS A 55 13.50 36.64 -33.62
CA HIS A 55 12.90 36.91 -32.31
C HIS A 55 13.80 37.85 -31.47
N PRO A 56 13.26 38.81 -30.70
CA PRO A 56 14.06 39.82 -30.00
C PRO A 56 15.21 39.28 -29.14
N VAL A 57 15.01 38.12 -28.51
CA VAL A 57 16.02 37.40 -27.69
C VAL A 57 17.28 37.06 -28.48
N VAL A 58 17.15 36.75 -29.78
CA VAL A 58 18.24 36.30 -30.66
C VAL A 58 18.64 37.34 -31.70
N SER A 59 18.17 38.58 -31.58
CA SER A 59 18.45 39.69 -32.49
C SER A 59 19.96 39.93 -32.75
N ASN A 60 20.80 39.70 -31.73
CA ASN A 60 22.25 39.86 -31.81
C ASN A 60 23.01 38.52 -31.73
N VAL A 61 22.31 37.40 -31.92
CA VAL A 61 22.88 36.05 -31.82
C VAL A 61 23.01 35.51 -33.24
N ARG A 62 24.23 35.21 -33.69
CA ARG A 62 24.43 34.52 -34.98
C ARG A 62 24.40 33.01 -34.82
N GLN A 63 25.06 32.53 -33.78
CA GLN A 63 25.24 31.13 -33.45
C GLN A 63 25.28 30.99 -31.93
N LEU A 64 24.71 29.92 -31.40
CA LEU A 64 24.68 29.60 -29.99
C LEU A 64 25.28 28.22 -29.78
N VAL A 65 26.29 28.11 -28.91
CA VAL A 65 26.93 26.83 -28.61
C VAL A 65 26.15 26.13 -27.49
N LEU A 66 25.77 24.89 -27.75
CA LEU A 66 25.03 24.02 -26.84
C LEU A 66 25.96 22.92 -26.29
N ASN A 67 25.53 22.25 -25.24
CA ASN A 67 26.22 21.14 -24.57
C ASN A 67 25.38 19.86 -24.52
N HIS A 68 24.18 19.90 -23.93
CA HIS A 68 23.33 18.70 -23.85
C HIS A 68 21.88 19.02 -24.24
N PRO A 69 21.64 19.49 -25.48
CA PRO A 69 20.30 19.87 -25.86
C PRO A 69 19.40 18.67 -26.10
N THR A 70 18.14 18.84 -25.74
CA THR A 70 17.01 18.07 -26.27
C THR A 70 16.30 18.90 -27.35
N ALA A 71 15.57 18.23 -28.23
CA ALA A 71 14.64 18.94 -29.11
C ALA A 71 13.32 19.22 -28.36
N LEU A 72 12.64 20.29 -28.73
CA LEU A 72 11.34 20.70 -28.20
C LEU A 72 10.28 20.57 -29.28
N ILE A 73 9.17 19.91 -28.96
CA ILE A 73 7.97 19.85 -29.78
C ILE A 73 6.89 20.68 -29.09
N HIS A 74 6.25 21.56 -29.85
CA HIS A 74 5.14 22.35 -29.35
C HIS A 74 4.20 22.78 -30.49
N PRO A 75 2.87 22.77 -30.31
CA PRO A 75 1.90 23.13 -31.37
C PRO A 75 1.74 24.64 -31.63
N ASP A 76 1.66 25.47 -30.58
CA ASP A 76 1.19 26.87 -30.62
C ASP A 76 2.26 27.96 -30.32
N LEU A 77 3.55 27.62 -30.19
CA LEU A 77 4.62 28.53 -29.75
C LEU A 77 5.60 28.73 -30.92
N SER A 78 6.14 29.93 -31.02
CA SER A 78 7.07 30.30 -32.07
C SER A 78 8.46 29.74 -31.77
N PRO A 79 9.09 29.01 -32.71
CA PRO A 79 10.48 28.61 -32.58
C PRO A 79 11.41 29.83 -32.54
N VAL A 80 12.43 29.77 -31.70
CA VAL A 80 13.42 30.86 -31.53
C VAL A 80 14.82 30.42 -31.96
N LEU A 81 15.19 29.18 -31.63
CA LEU A 81 16.48 28.60 -31.96
C LEU A 81 16.30 27.20 -32.52
N LYS A 82 17.11 26.87 -33.52
CA LYS A 82 17.14 25.55 -34.14
C LYS A 82 18.56 25.03 -34.30
N VAL A 83 18.73 23.72 -34.23
CA VAL A 83 19.93 23.01 -34.65
C VAL A 83 19.62 22.35 -35.97
N ARG A 84 20.41 22.64 -37.01
CA ARG A 84 20.26 21.95 -38.29
C ARG A 84 20.85 20.55 -38.18
N CYS A 85 20.09 19.54 -38.59
CA CYS A 85 20.51 18.16 -38.50
C CYS A 85 20.62 17.52 -39.90
N ALA A 86 21.55 16.57 -40.04
CA ALA A 86 21.63 15.73 -41.23
C ALA A 86 20.34 14.89 -41.35
N GLY A 87 19.65 15.00 -42.49
CA GLY A 87 18.32 14.39 -42.69
C GLY A 87 17.19 15.40 -42.92
N GLY A 88 17.48 16.70 -42.89
CA GLY A 88 16.56 17.75 -43.34
C GLY A 88 15.51 18.20 -42.31
N VAL A 89 15.44 17.53 -41.15
CA VAL A 89 14.58 17.93 -40.04
C VAL A 89 15.39 18.74 -39.03
N ASP A 90 15.13 20.03 -38.94
CA ASP A 90 15.74 20.91 -37.95
C ASP A 90 15.17 20.62 -36.55
N ALA A 91 16.04 20.53 -35.56
CA ALA A 91 15.66 20.33 -34.17
C ALA A 91 15.45 21.69 -33.48
N ILE A 92 14.23 21.97 -33.03
CA ILE A 92 13.93 23.19 -32.28
C ILE A 92 14.46 23.03 -30.85
N VAL A 93 15.23 24.00 -30.36
CA VAL A 93 15.86 23.96 -29.03
C VAL A 93 15.41 25.10 -28.12
N ALA A 94 14.72 26.10 -28.67
CA ALA A 94 14.05 27.12 -27.89
C ALA A 94 12.75 27.58 -28.56
N VAL A 95 11.73 27.85 -27.74
CA VAL A 95 10.41 28.33 -28.14
C VAL A 95 9.99 29.51 -27.28
N ALA A 96 9.20 30.41 -27.85
CA ALA A 96 8.64 31.57 -27.15
C ALA A 96 7.20 31.84 -27.58
N GLY A 97 6.45 32.50 -26.72
CA GLY A 97 5.09 32.94 -27.02
C GLY A 97 4.40 33.56 -25.82
N GLN A 98 3.12 33.88 -25.99
CA GLN A 98 2.32 34.53 -24.96
C GLN A 98 1.40 33.51 -24.30
N VAL A 99 1.38 33.49 -22.96
CA VAL A 99 0.47 32.67 -22.18
C VAL A 99 -0.35 33.57 -21.25
N GLY A 100 -1.62 33.78 -21.61
CA GLY A 100 -2.48 34.76 -20.97
C GLY A 100 -1.91 36.18 -21.11
N LYS A 101 -1.60 36.83 -19.98
CA LYS A 101 -0.98 38.17 -19.95
C LYS A 101 0.54 38.14 -19.88
N GLY A 102 1.16 36.96 -19.76
CA GLY A 102 2.60 36.82 -19.56
C GLY A 102 3.34 36.31 -20.79
N LEU A 103 4.65 36.55 -20.83
CA LEU A 103 5.56 35.99 -21.83
C LEU A 103 6.14 34.65 -21.33
N LEU A 104 6.04 33.62 -22.17
CA LEU A 104 6.69 32.33 -21.97
C LEU A 104 7.89 32.23 -22.91
N PHE A 105 8.99 31.75 -22.35
CA PHE A 105 10.18 31.36 -23.10
C PHE A 105 10.67 30.05 -22.51
N ALA A 106 10.94 29.05 -23.35
CA ALA A 106 11.47 27.77 -22.93
C ALA A 106 12.66 27.38 -23.79
N MET A 107 13.70 26.85 -23.16
CA MET A 107 14.91 26.37 -23.84
C MET A 107 15.36 25.03 -23.24
N SER A 108 15.80 24.12 -24.12
CA SER A 108 16.21 22.77 -23.73
C SER A 108 17.60 22.69 -23.09
N ASP A 109 18.47 23.66 -23.34
CA ASP A 109 19.87 23.62 -22.90
C ASP A 109 20.30 24.88 -22.13
N PRO A 110 20.08 24.90 -20.80
CA PRO A 110 20.56 25.99 -19.94
C PRO A 110 22.08 26.01 -19.79
N SER A 111 22.81 24.93 -20.10
CA SER A 111 24.27 24.93 -20.02
C SER A 111 24.87 26.03 -20.91
N SER A 112 24.17 26.48 -21.95
CA SER A 112 24.57 27.67 -22.72
C SER A 112 24.81 28.93 -21.86
N LEU A 113 24.19 29.02 -20.68
CA LEU A 113 24.27 30.16 -19.76
C LEU A 113 25.22 29.94 -18.56
N ILE A 114 25.87 28.77 -18.42
CA ILE A 114 26.84 28.55 -17.34
C ILE A 114 28.16 29.27 -17.63
N ASN A 115 28.92 29.62 -16.57
CA ASN A 115 30.15 30.41 -16.67
C ASN A 115 31.13 29.92 -17.75
N SER A 116 31.34 28.61 -17.85
CA SER A 116 32.25 28.01 -18.84
C SER A 116 31.78 28.18 -20.30
N MET A 117 30.48 28.34 -20.54
CA MET A 117 29.87 28.50 -21.86
C MET A 117 29.65 29.98 -22.22
N LEU A 118 29.55 30.87 -21.23
CA LEU A 118 29.51 32.32 -21.45
C LEU A 118 30.82 32.88 -22.03
N ARG A 119 31.87 32.09 -22.22
CA ARG A 119 33.04 32.52 -23.01
C ARG A 119 32.72 32.71 -24.49
N TYR A 120 31.68 32.06 -25.02
CA TYR A 120 31.27 32.21 -26.41
C TYR A 120 30.46 33.50 -26.61
N PRO A 121 30.81 34.37 -27.59
CA PRO A 121 30.12 35.64 -27.80
C PRO A 121 28.61 35.49 -28.03
N GLY A 122 28.20 34.47 -28.78
CA GLY A 122 26.79 34.18 -29.05
C GLY A 122 26.00 33.83 -27.79
N ASN A 123 26.60 33.04 -26.88
CA ASN A 123 25.99 32.68 -25.60
C ASN A 123 25.80 33.90 -24.69
N ARG A 124 26.78 34.82 -24.65
CA ARG A 124 26.61 36.09 -23.91
C ARG A 124 25.53 36.98 -24.50
N ALA A 125 25.52 37.13 -25.83
CA ALA A 125 24.52 37.93 -26.53
C ALA A 125 23.11 37.37 -26.30
N PHE A 126 22.96 36.04 -26.30
CA PHE A 126 21.71 35.36 -26.00
C PHE A 126 21.26 35.60 -24.57
N GLY A 127 22.13 35.44 -23.57
CA GLY A 127 21.81 35.71 -22.16
C GLY A 127 21.34 37.16 -21.95
N ALA A 128 22.04 38.13 -22.54
CA ALA A 128 21.65 39.54 -22.48
C ALA A 128 20.30 39.80 -23.18
N GLY A 129 20.08 39.18 -24.35
CA GLY A 129 18.82 39.27 -25.10
C GLY A 129 17.64 38.67 -24.33
N LEU A 130 17.86 37.54 -23.65
CA LEU A 130 16.86 36.89 -22.82
C LEU A 130 16.47 37.75 -21.62
N VAL A 131 17.46 38.30 -20.90
CA VAL A 131 17.20 39.22 -19.78
C VAL A 131 16.42 40.45 -20.27
N ARG A 132 16.83 41.06 -21.39
CA ARG A 132 16.12 42.21 -21.96
C ARG A 132 14.69 41.86 -22.33
N TYR A 133 14.46 40.70 -22.95
CA TYR A 133 13.13 40.24 -23.33
C TYR A 133 12.22 40.01 -22.11
N LEU A 134 12.75 39.42 -21.03
CA LEU A 134 11.98 39.13 -19.82
C LEU A 134 11.76 40.37 -18.94
N ALA A 135 12.70 41.31 -18.95
CA ALA A 135 12.63 42.55 -18.17
C ALA A 135 11.88 43.67 -18.90
N ASN A 136 11.68 43.57 -20.22
CA ASN A 136 10.82 44.50 -20.95
C ASN A 136 9.35 44.09 -20.77
N ASP A 137 8.70 44.72 -19.80
CA ASP A 137 7.25 44.81 -19.75
C ASP A 137 6.81 45.93 -20.72
N ASN A 138 6.25 45.55 -21.87
CA ASN A 138 5.84 46.48 -22.93
C ASN A 138 4.84 47.54 -22.45
N ASP A 139 4.15 47.31 -21.32
CA ASP A 139 3.15 48.24 -20.77
C ASP A 139 3.69 49.15 -19.64
N ARG A 140 4.83 48.83 -19.01
CA ARG A 140 5.28 49.50 -17.77
C ARG A 140 6.69 50.04 -17.80
N GLY A 141 7.51 49.71 -18.81
CA GLY A 141 8.84 50.29 -19.02
C GLY A 141 9.88 50.02 -17.91
N GLN A 142 9.53 49.26 -16.87
CA GLN A 142 10.39 48.96 -15.72
C GLN A 142 10.08 47.56 -15.15
N GLY A 143 10.47 46.51 -15.87
CA GLY A 143 10.49 45.17 -15.28
C GLY A 143 11.59 45.06 -14.22
N ARG A 144 11.28 44.48 -13.07
CA ARG A 144 12.27 44.17 -12.03
C ARG A 144 12.74 42.74 -12.18
N LEU A 145 14.04 42.54 -12.38
CA LEU A 145 14.66 41.23 -12.33
C LEU A 145 15.12 40.94 -10.89
N PHE A 146 14.52 39.95 -10.26
CA PHE A 146 14.98 39.43 -8.97
C PHE A 146 15.89 38.23 -9.25
N VAL A 147 17.15 38.31 -8.82
CA VAL A 147 18.10 37.20 -8.90
C VAL A 147 18.23 36.58 -7.51
N VAL A 148 17.74 35.36 -7.35
CA VAL A 148 17.86 34.58 -6.12
C VAL A 148 19.03 33.61 -6.30
N THR A 149 19.97 33.62 -5.36
CA THR A 149 21.19 32.79 -5.40
C THR A 149 21.30 31.92 -4.14
N ASN A 150 22.16 30.89 -4.19
CA ASN A 150 22.37 29.88 -3.14
C ASN A 150 21.19 28.92 -2.95
N ALA A 151 21.11 28.29 -1.78
CA ALA A 151 20.00 27.43 -1.41
C ALA A 151 18.76 28.29 -1.12
N PHE A 152 17.74 28.19 -1.96
CA PHE A 152 16.44 28.79 -1.74
C PHE A 152 15.37 27.71 -1.86
N LYS A 153 14.30 27.85 -1.05
CA LYS A 153 13.12 26.99 -1.13
C LYS A 153 12.04 27.76 -1.89
N GLN A 154 11.52 27.17 -2.96
CA GLN A 154 10.40 27.73 -3.70
C GLN A 154 9.10 27.13 -3.15
N GLU A 155 8.24 27.96 -2.57
CA GLU A 155 6.89 27.59 -2.17
C GLU A 155 5.91 28.47 -2.94
N GLY A 156 4.96 27.87 -3.64
CA GLY A 156 3.97 28.62 -4.40
C GLY A 156 2.80 27.75 -4.85
N SER A 157 1.58 28.21 -4.56
CA SER A 157 0.35 27.64 -5.10
C SER A 157 -0.21 28.58 -6.16
N VAL A 158 -0.35 28.12 -7.40
CA VAL A 158 -1.02 28.89 -8.46
C VAL A 158 -2.51 28.56 -8.40
N GLY A 159 -3.33 29.54 -8.02
CA GLY A 159 -4.78 29.57 -8.21
C GLY A 159 -5.55 28.31 -7.77
N GLY A 160 -5.96 28.26 -6.52
CA GLY A 160 -6.95 27.29 -6.03
C GLY A 160 -6.74 26.95 -4.57
N GLU A 161 -7.82 27.03 -3.79
CA GLU A 161 -7.87 26.81 -2.34
C GLU A 161 -6.99 25.63 -1.90
N ARG A 162 -6.21 25.86 -0.82
CA ARG A 162 -5.45 24.83 -0.13
C ARG A 162 -6.41 23.77 0.36
N SER A 163 -6.57 22.69 -0.40
CA SER A 163 -7.26 21.51 0.08
C SER A 163 -6.26 20.67 0.86
N LEU A 164 -6.66 20.20 2.04
CA LEU A 164 -5.85 19.33 2.89
C LEU A 164 -5.31 18.09 2.15
N GLY A 165 -6.00 17.65 1.09
CA GLY A 165 -5.54 16.58 0.21
C GLY A 165 -4.29 16.94 -0.60
N ARG A 166 -4.17 18.18 -1.11
CA ARG A 166 -2.97 18.65 -1.81
C ARG A 166 -1.78 18.79 -0.87
N ASP A 167 -2.01 19.25 0.36
CA ASP A 167 -0.92 19.36 1.34
C ASP A 167 -0.33 17.98 1.69
N ILE A 168 -1.15 16.94 1.76
CA ILE A 168 -0.70 15.56 1.96
C ILE A 168 0.02 15.03 0.72
N GLU A 169 -0.48 15.31 -0.49
CA GLU A 169 0.17 14.91 -1.73
C GLU A 169 1.52 15.59 -1.91
N ASP A 170 1.61 16.89 -1.60
CA ASP A 170 2.84 17.67 -1.62
C ASP A 170 3.82 17.18 -0.54
N ALA A 171 3.33 16.82 0.65
CA ALA A 171 4.15 16.22 1.69
C ALA A 171 4.72 14.86 1.24
N LEU A 172 3.90 13.98 0.65
CA LEU A 172 4.37 12.70 0.13
C LEU A 172 5.35 12.86 -1.03
N ARG A 173 5.09 13.81 -1.94
CA ARG A 173 5.96 14.11 -3.07
C ARG A 173 7.30 14.66 -2.60
N SER A 174 7.31 15.57 -1.63
CA SER A 174 8.54 16.08 -1.01
C SER A 174 9.31 14.98 -0.28
N LEU A 175 8.64 14.02 0.37
CA LEU A 175 9.27 12.85 0.99
C LEU A 175 9.90 11.93 -0.05
N ALA A 176 9.21 11.69 -1.17
CA ALA A 176 9.71 10.88 -2.28
C ALA A 176 10.91 11.55 -2.98
N GLU A 177 10.86 12.86 -3.20
CA GLU A 177 11.96 13.65 -3.75
C GLU A 177 13.17 13.66 -2.81
N ASN A 178 12.95 13.89 -1.51
CA ASN A 178 14.01 13.83 -0.49
C ASN A 178 14.64 12.42 -0.39
N LEU A 179 13.85 11.37 -0.56
CA LEU A 179 14.35 9.98 -0.56
C LEU A 179 15.15 9.68 -1.85
N ALA A 180 14.69 10.17 -3.00
CA ALA A 180 15.41 10.05 -4.27
C ALA A 180 16.73 10.85 -4.26
N GLU A 181 16.74 12.00 -3.61
CA GLU A 181 17.92 12.85 -3.43
C GLU A 181 18.91 12.24 -2.43
N ALA A 182 18.42 11.71 -1.31
CA ALA A 182 19.21 10.93 -0.34
C ALA A 182 19.83 9.67 -0.97
N ARG A 183 19.19 9.06 -1.97
CA ARG A 183 19.74 7.92 -2.72
C ARG A 183 20.88 8.33 -3.65
N LYS A 184 20.88 9.56 -4.16
CA LYS A 184 21.92 10.09 -5.06
C LYS A 184 23.13 10.65 -4.31
N ILE A 185 22.89 11.36 -3.20
CA ILE A 185 23.91 12.12 -2.47
C ILE A 185 24.40 11.36 -1.22
N GLY A 186 23.65 10.33 -0.79
CA GLY A 186 23.85 9.64 0.48
C GLY A 186 23.09 10.31 1.62
N LEU A 187 22.73 9.53 2.64
CA LEU A 187 22.09 10.06 3.84
C LEU A 187 23.13 10.82 4.69
N PRO A 188 22.81 12.01 5.20
CA PRO A 188 23.71 12.73 6.09
C PRO A 188 23.95 11.94 7.39
N THR A 189 25.16 12.04 7.95
CA THR A 189 25.65 11.18 9.05
C THR A 189 24.74 11.20 10.29
N TRP A 190 24.14 12.35 10.60
CA TRP A 190 23.21 12.48 11.74
C TRP A 190 21.92 11.67 11.54
N MET A 191 21.44 11.54 10.30
CA MET A 191 20.22 10.78 9.98
C MET A 191 20.50 9.28 10.02
N LEU A 192 21.70 8.86 9.60
CA LEU A 192 22.16 7.48 9.79
C LEU A 192 22.28 7.12 11.28
N ALA A 193 22.82 8.03 12.10
CA ALA A 193 22.90 7.84 13.55
C ALA A 193 21.51 7.72 14.18
N LEU A 194 20.54 8.52 13.73
CA LEU A 194 19.16 8.46 14.19
C LEU A 194 18.47 7.13 13.80
N LEU A 195 18.66 6.67 12.56
CA LEU A 195 18.16 5.37 12.12
C LEU A 195 18.78 4.21 12.90
N ALA A 196 20.10 4.27 13.16
CA ALA A 196 20.78 3.28 13.99
C ALA A 196 20.23 3.26 15.42
N ALA A 197 19.99 4.43 16.02
CA ALA A 197 19.39 4.52 17.36
C ALA A 197 17.97 3.92 17.40
N LEU A 198 17.14 4.19 16.39
CA LEU A 198 15.81 3.59 16.25
C LEU A 198 15.86 2.08 16.07
N ALA A 199 16.80 1.55 15.27
CA ALA A 199 17.00 0.12 15.09
C ALA A 199 17.40 -0.57 16.41
N VAL A 200 18.32 0.03 17.18
CA VAL A 200 18.71 -0.48 18.50
C VAL A 200 17.54 -0.43 19.48
N ALA A 201 16.80 0.67 19.53
CA ALA A 201 15.65 0.80 20.43
C ALA A 201 14.54 -0.21 20.11
N SER A 202 14.21 -0.37 18.83
CA SER A 202 13.22 -1.36 18.39
C SER A 202 13.65 -2.80 18.67
N LEU A 203 14.93 -3.12 18.47
CA LEU A 203 15.48 -4.42 18.84
C LEU A 203 15.40 -4.64 20.36
N ALA A 204 15.75 -3.64 21.17
CA ALA A 204 15.68 -3.74 22.63
C ALA A 204 14.24 -3.97 23.12
N VAL A 205 13.27 -3.25 22.55
CA VAL A 205 11.84 -3.45 22.84
C VAL A 205 11.40 -4.86 22.44
N TRP A 206 11.81 -5.33 21.26
CA TRP A 206 11.47 -6.66 20.78
C TRP A 206 12.06 -7.75 21.69
N VAL A 207 13.34 -7.66 22.03
CA VAL A 207 14.01 -8.59 22.95
C VAL A 207 13.34 -8.56 24.32
N GLY A 208 13.12 -7.39 24.91
CA GLY A 208 12.43 -7.29 26.20
C GLY A 208 11.04 -7.94 26.18
N ARG A 209 10.30 -7.77 25.07
CA ARG A 209 8.97 -8.35 24.91
C ARG A 209 8.99 -9.85 24.60
N ALA A 210 10.01 -10.34 23.91
CA ALA A 210 10.19 -11.76 23.57
C ALA A 210 10.71 -12.55 24.77
N SER A 211 11.73 -12.03 25.46
CA SER A 211 12.35 -12.62 26.65
C SER A 211 11.46 -12.51 27.89
N GLY A 212 10.61 -11.49 27.95
CA GLY A 212 9.64 -11.28 29.03
C GLY A 212 8.40 -12.15 28.94
N ARG A 213 8.28 -13.07 27.96
CA ARG A 213 7.24 -14.10 27.98
C ARG A 213 7.74 -15.26 28.85
N PRO A 214 7.34 -15.35 30.13
CA PRO A 214 7.68 -16.51 30.93
C PRO A 214 7.15 -17.75 30.20
N TYR A 215 8.07 -18.65 29.88
CA TYR A 215 7.72 -19.97 29.37
C TYR A 215 6.95 -20.65 30.49
N ARG A 216 5.61 -20.58 30.45
CA ARG A 216 4.76 -21.34 31.37
C ARG A 216 5.00 -22.80 31.00
N SER A 217 5.86 -23.49 31.75
CA SER A 217 6.00 -24.93 31.60
C SER A 217 4.59 -25.52 31.73
N PRO A 218 4.14 -26.32 30.75
CA PRO A 218 2.86 -26.97 30.89
C PRO A 218 2.92 -27.82 32.15
N LEU A 219 2.03 -27.56 33.11
CA LEU A 219 1.93 -28.41 34.30
C LEU A 219 1.84 -29.86 33.83
N PRO A 220 2.74 -30.74 34.29
CA PRO A 220 2.76 -32.12 33.85
C PRO A 220 1.41 -32.77 34.18
N ARG A 221 0.97 -33.71 33.34
CA ARG A 221 -0.40 -34.28 33.38
C ARG A 221 -0.82 -34.78 34.76
N TYR A 222 0.11 -35.26 35.58
CA TYR A 222 -0.12 -35.75 36.94
C TYR A 222 -0.31 -34.64 37.99
N ALA A 223 0.16 -33.42 37.72
CA ALA A 223 0.04 -32.26 38.61
C ALA A 223 -1.13 -31.34 38.23
N ARG A 224 -1.88 -31.68 37.17
CA ARG A 224 -3.09 -30.94 36.80
C ARG A 224 -4.22 -31.35 37.75
N PRO A 225 -4.92 -30.40 38.38
CA PRO A 225 -6.15 -30.74 39.09
C PRO A 225 -7.09 -31.44 38.11
N VAL A 226 -7.60 -32.61 38.50
CA VAL A 226 -8.59 -33.34 37.70
C VAL A 226 -9.75 -32.37 37.44
N PRO A 227 -10.03 -32.00 36.17
CA PRO A 227 -11.08 -31.04 35.89
C PRO A 227 -12.39 -31.57 36.46
N LEU A 228 -13.22 -30.70 37.03
CA LEU A 228 -14.50 -31.07 37.66
C LEU A 228 -15.40 -31.90 36.72
N VAL A 229 -15.24 -31.71 35.40
CA VAL A 229 -15.87 -32.50 34.33
C VAL A 229 -15.54 -33.99 34.43
N ALA A 230 -14.29 -34.33 34.76
CA ALA A 230 -13.84 -35.71 34.92
C ALA A 230 -14.24 -36.32 36.27
N ARG A 231 -14.77 -35.52 37.22
CA ARG A 231 -15.28 -36.02 38.52
C ARG A 231 -16.79 -36.28 38.54
N GLY A 232 -17.55 -35.65 37.64
CA GLY A 232 -19.02 -35.73 37.65
C GLY A 232 -19.66 -36.67 36.62
N GLY A 233 -18.87 -37.42 35.84
CA GLY A 233 -19.38 -38.27 34.77
C GLY A 233 -20.25 -37.49 33.76
N VAL A 234 -21.28 -38.15 33.21
CA VAL A 234 -22.21 -37.55 32.24
C VAL A 234 -22.96 -36.35 32.84
N ALA A 235 -23.42 -36.45 34.08
CA ALA A 235 -24.17 -35.38 34.76
C ALA A 235 -23.30 -34.12 35.00
N GLY A 236 -22.02 -34.30 35.36
CA GLY A 236 -21.06 -33.21 35.52
C GLY A 236 -20.72 -32.52 34.20
N ARG A 237 -20.63 -33.28 33.10
CA ARG A 237 -20.44 -32.74 31.74
C ARG A 237 -21.63 -31.86 31.34
N PHE A 238 -22.86 -32.32 31.58
CA PHE A 238 -24.06 -31.51 31.32
C PHE A 238 -24.15 -30.27 32.23
N ALA A 239 -23.84 -30.39 33.52
CA ALA A 239 -23.83 -29.25 34.43
C ALA A 239 -22.80 -28.18 34.00
N MET A 240 -21.64 -28.60 33.49
CA MET A 240 -20.65 -27.69 32.93
C MET A 240 -21.19 -27.00 31.67
N LEU A 241 -21.79 -27.73 30.73
CA LEU A 241 -22.31 -27.16 29.48
C LEU A 241 -23.50 -26.23 29.70
N ALA A 242 -24.31 -26.49 30.73
CA ALA A 242 -25.45 -25.67 31.12
C ALA A 242 -25.06 -24.40 31.89
N ALA A 243 -23.84 -24.33 32.44
CA ALA A 243 -23.40 -23.18 33.21
C ALA A 243 -23.27 -21.92 32.32
N PRO A 244 -23.81 -20.75 32.75
CA PRO A 244 -23.80 -19.53 31.94
C PRO A 244 -22.40 -18.97 31.67
N SER A 245 -21.42 -19.34 32.51
CA SER A 245 -20.01 -18.96 32.35
C SER A 245 -19.25 -19.84 31.36
N SER A 246 -19.83 -20.95 30.90
CA SER A 246 -19.12 -21.89 30.03
C SER A 246 -19.05 -21.35 28.60
N PRO A 247 -17.88 -21.45 27.94
CA PRO A 247 -17.75 -21.08 26.54
C PRO A 247 -18.70 -21.89 25.67
N LYS A 248 -19.54 -21.20 24.90
CA LYS A 248 -20.48 -21.81 23.94
C LYS A 248 -19.79 -22.70 22.90
N SER A 249 -18.51 -22.45 22.64
CA SER A 249 -17.68 -23.32 21.80
C SER A 249 -17.57 -24.74 22.34
N LEU A 250 -17.66 -24.96 23.66
CA LEU A 250 -17.65 -26.30 24.23
C LEU A 250 -18.91 -27.07 23.85
N VAL A 251 -20.09 -26.45 23.89
CA VAL A 251 -21.36 -27.06 23.45
C VAL A 251 -21.26 -27.52 21.99
N LEU A 252 -20.63 -26.71 21.14
CA LEU A 252 -20.44 -27.06 19.73
C LEU A 252 -19.48 -28.24 19.53
N LEU A 253 -18.43 -28.36 20.35
CA LEU A 253 -17.50 -29.50 20.33
C LEU A 253 -18.13 -30.79 20.85
N GLU A 254 -19.06 -30.66 21.79
CA GLU A 254 -19.85 -31.77 22.30
C GLU A 254 -20.77 -32.34 21.22
N LEU A 255 -21.50 -31.47 20.51
CA LEU A 255 -22.30 -31.85 19.34
C LEU A 255 -21.45 -32.51 18.25
N LYS A 256 -20.23 -32.00 18.00
CA LYS A 256 -19.28 -32.63 17.08
C LYS A 256 -18.94 -34.05 17.54
N SER A 257 -18.56 -34.22 18.80
CA SER A 257 -18.17 -35.53 19.34
C SER A 257 -19.32 -36.53 19.26
N ALA A 258 -20.54 -36.12 19.62
CA ALA A 258 -21.74 -36.96 19.54
C ALA A 258 -22.07 -37.36 18.10
N LEU A 259 -22.01 -36.41 17.15
CA LEU A 259 -22.19 -36.69 15.73
C LEU A 259 -21.18 -37.72 15.23
N PHE A 260 -19.90 -37.52 15.52
CA PHE A 260 -18.82 -38.36 15.01
C PHE A 260 -18.89 -39.77 15.61
N GLU A 261 -19.14 -39.88 16.91
CA GLU A 261 -19.29 -41.16 17.61
C GLU A 261 -20.50 -41.94 17.10
N ALA A 262 -21.66 -41.30 16.98
CA ALA A 262 -22.88 -41.96 16.51
C ALA A 262 -22.78 -42.40 15.04
N VAL A 263 -22.19 -41.58 14.16
CA VAL A 263 -21.94 -41.95 12.76
C VAL A 263 -20.87 -43.06 12.69
N ALA A 264 -19.80 -42.98 13.47
CA ALA A 264 -18.77 -44.02 13.50
C ALA A 264 -19.34 -45.37 13.92
N GLN A 265 -20.13 -45.39 14.99
CA GLN A 265 -20.79 -46.59 15.48
C GLN A 265 -21.78 -47.15 14.45
N ARG A 266 -22.54 -46.29 13.77
CA ARG A 266 -23.57 -46.72 12.80
C ARG A 266 -22.99 -47.30 11.52
N PHE A 267 -21.86 -46.75 11.05
CA PHE A 267 -21.24 -47.14 9.77
C PHE A 267 -19.95 -47.94 9.94
N ASP A 268 -19.68 -48.44 11.15
CA ASP A 268 -18.49 -49.24 11.49
C ASP A 268 -17.18 -48.56 11.06
N LEU A 269 -17.06 -47.27 11.35
CA LEU A 269 -15.84 -46.48 11.11
C LEU A 269 -14.90 -46.58 12.32
N ASP A 270 -13.65 -46.16 12.12
CA ASP A 270 -12.70 -46.00 13.22
C ASP A 270 -13.29 -45.14 14.36
N PRO A 271 -12.93 -45.40 15.64
CA PRO A 271 -13.47 -44.66 16.80
C PRO A 271 -13.23 -43.15 16.78
N HIS A 272 -12.30 -42.67 15.94
CA HIS A 272 -12.00 -41.25 15.76
C HIS A 272 -11.94 -40.92 14.26
N PRO A 273 -13.07 -40.92 13.55
CA PRO A 273 -13.07 -40.77 12.11
C PRO A 273 -12.72 -39.32 11.73
N SER A 274 -12.08 -39.13 10.56
CA SER A 274 -11.89 -37.80 10.00
C SER A 274 -13.24 -37.21 9.54
N ALA A 275 -13.34 -35.88 9.48
CA ALA A 275 -14.55 -35.21 9.00
C ALA A 275 -14.96 -35.68 7.59
N ASP A 276 -13.98 -35.88 6.72
CA ASP A 276 -14.21 -36.37 5.37
C ASP A 276 -14.75 -37.81 5.37
N ALA A 277 -14.27 -38.66 6.30
CA ALA A 277 -14.79 -40.03 6.45
C ALA A 277 -16.25 -40.03 6.90
N VAL A 278 -16.60 -39.18 7.88
CA VAL A 278 -17.99 -39.00 8.37
C VAL A 278 -18.90 -38.52 7.24
N LEU A 279 -18.51 -37.44 6.53
CA LEU A 279 -19.30 -36.88 5.43
C LEU A 279 -19.46 -37.88 4.27
N LYS A 280 -18.40 -38.62 3.95
CA LYS A 280 -18.42 -39.66 2.91
C LYS A 280 -19.33 -40.83 3.31
N ALA A 281 -19.31 -41.26 4.57
CA ALA A 281 -20.18 -42.32 5.08
C ALA A 281 -21.66 -41.90 5.03
N VAL A 282 -21.97 -40.69 5.51
CA VAL A 282 -23.33 -40.12 5.46
C VAL A 282 -23.83 -40.01 4.02
N ARG A 283 -23.00 -39.51 3.09
CA ARG A 283 -23.35 -39.40 1.67
C ARG A 283 -23.56 -40.77 1.01
N LYS A 284 -22.71 -41.76 1.35
CA LYS A 284 -22.81 -43.12 0.82
C LYS A 284 -24.05 -43.86 1.31
N SER A 285 -24.58 -43.50 2.49
CA SER A 285 -25.80 -44.11 3.04
C SER A 285 -27.03 -43.91 2.16
N GLY A 286 -27.09 -42.80 1.40
CA GLY A 286 -28.25 -42.42 0.60
C GLY A 286 -29.52 -42.08 1.40
N GLN A 287 -29.46 -42.11 2.74
CA GLN A 287 -30.60 -41.89 3.64
C GLN A 287 -30.81 -40.41 3.99
N VAL A 288 -29.79 -39.58 3.80
CA VAL A 288 -29.80 -38.14 4.12
C VAL A 288 -30.06 -37.33 2.84
N PRO A 289 -31.06 -36.43 2.81
CA PRO A 289 -31.31 -35.57 1.67
C PRO A 289 -30.10 -34.72 1.30
N PRO A 290 -29.86 -34.43 0.00
CA PRO A 290 -28.68 -33.68 -0.45
C PRO A 290 -28.60 -32.26 0.15
N VAL A 291 -29.76 -31.63 0.42
CA VAL A 291 -29.83 -30.33 1.08
C VAL A 291 -29.23 -30.40 2.50
N LEU A 292 -29.61 -31.43 3.25
CA LEU A 292 -29.17 -31.64 4.63
C LEU A 292 -27.67 -32.02 4.70
N ILE A 293 -27.14 -32.69 3.68
CA ILE A 293 -25.69 -32.94 3.55
C ILE A 293 -24.92 -31.62 3.40
N GLY A 294 -25.43 -30.68 2.59
CA GLY A 294 -24.82 -29.35 2.43
C GLY A 294 -24.84 -28.54 3.73
N GLU A 295 -25.92 -28.60 4.51
CA GLU A 295 -26.00 -27.98 5.84
C GLU A 295 -25.02 -28.65 6.83
N LEU A 296 -24.91 -29.97 6.80
CA LEU A 296 -23.96 -30.72 7.64
C LEU A 296 -22.51 -30.33 7.36
N GLU A 297 -22.10 -30.18 6.10
CA GLU A 297 -20.76 -29.73 5.72
C GLU A 297 -20.43 -28.36 6.32
N GLN A 298 -21.38 -27.41 6.27
CA GLN A 298 -21.21 -26.09 6.87
C GLN A 298 -21.08 -26.15 8.39
N VAL A 299 -21.90 -26.97 9.05
CA VAL A 299 -21.86 -27.17 10.51
C VAL A 299 -20.55 -27.83 10.94
N VAL A 300 -20.09 -28.87 10.25
CA VAL A 300 -18.81 -29.54 10.53
C VAL A 300 -17.63 -28.57 10.37
N ALA A 301 -17.63 -27.74 9.33
CA ALA A 301 -16.60 -26.70 9.15
C ALA A 301 -16.62 -25.66 10.29
N LYS A 302 -17.80 -25.23 10.75
CA LYS A 302 -17.95 -24.35 11.93
C LYS A 302 -17.38 -25.02 13.19
N MET A 303 -17.66 -26.31 13.42
CA MET A 303 -17.15 -27.09 14.54
C MET A 303 -15.62 -27.23 14.51
N GLN A 304 -15.01 -27.49 13.35
CA GLN A 304 -13.54 -27.58 13.19
C GLN A 304 -12.83 -26.25 13.50
N ARG A 305 -13.41 -25.11 13.07
CA ARG A 305 -12.85 -23.79 13.43
C ARG A 305 -12.92 -23.52 14.93
N ALA A 306 -14.02 -23.94 15.58
CA ALA A 306 -14.15 -23.82 17.03
C ALA A 306 -13.12 -24.69 17.78
N GLU A 307 -12.88 -25.91 17.29
CA GLU A 307 -11.86 -26.82 17.82
C GLU A 307 -10.45 -26.23 17.71
N ALA A 308 -10.08 -25.75 16.52
CA ALA A 308 -8.78 -25.11 16.29
C ALA A 308 -8.55 -23.90 17.21
N SER A 309 -9.58 -23.07 17.40
CA SER A 309 -9.52 -21.92 18.31
C SER A 309 -9.30 -22.35 19.77
N VAL A 310 -10.03 -23.36 20.24
CA VAL A 310 -9.90 -23.89 21.60
C VAL A 310 -8.52 -24.52 21.82
N LEU A 311 -8.00 -25.28 20.85
CA LEU A 311 -6.66 -25.86 20.90
C LEU A 311 -5.56 -24.79 20.95
N ALA A 312 -5.76 -23.67 20.26
CA ALA A 312 -4.87 -22.50 20.31
C ALA A 312 -4.97 -21.70 21.62
N GLY A 313 -5.79 -22.12 22.58
CA GLY A 313 -6.00 -21.42 23.85
C GLY A 313 -6.84 -20.14 23.71
N SER A 314 -7.56 -20.00 22.60
CA SER A 314 -8.45 -18.87 22.32
C SER A 314 -9.92 -19.30 22.43
N SER A 315 -10.80 -18.39 22.87
CA SER A 315 -12.25 -18.65 22.86
C SER A 315 -12.86 -18.16 21.54
N SER A 316 -13.44 -19.08 20.76
CA SER A 316 -14.25 -18.69 19.60
C SER A 316 -15.63 -18.17 20.07
N ARG A 317 -16.02 -16.98 19.59
CA ARG A 317 -17.36 -16.45 19.85
C ARG A 317 -18.37 -17.18 18.96
N VAL A 318 -19.13 -18.09 19.55
CA VAL A 318 -20.24 -18.80 18.88
C VAL A 318 -21.57 -18.17 19.32
N SER A 319 -22.42 -17.77 18.37
CA SER A 319 -23.76 -17.24 18.65
C SER A 319 -24.70 -18.36 19.13
N ARG A 320 -25.82 -18.02 19.80
CA ARG A 320 -26.82 -19.04 20.18
C ARG A 320 -27.48 -19.66 18.94
N GLU A 321 -27.83 -18.82 17.97
CA GLU A 321 -28.40 -19.23 16.68
C GLU A 321 -27.53 -20.29 15.98
N ALA A 322 -26.20 -20.14 16.00
CA ALA A 322 -25.30 -21.12 15.39
C ALA A 322 -25.27 -22.46 16.14
N ILE A 323 -25.51 -22.47 17.46
CA ILE A 323 -25.64 -23.71 18.25
C ILE A 323 -26.97 -24.37 17.95
N ASP A 324 -28.06 -23.59 17.89
CA ASP A 324 -29.41 -24.10 17.60
C ASP A 324 -29.48 -24.68 16.18
N GLU A 325 -28.88 -24.00 15.21
CA GLU A 325 -28.69 -24.48 13.83
C GLU A 325 -27.89 -25.79 13.81
N ALA A 326 -26.73 -25.84 14.49
CA ALA A 326 -25.90 -27.03 14.55
C ALA A 326 -26.63 -28.21 15.22
N HIS A 327 -27.36 -27.97 16.30
CA HIS A 327 -28.15 -28.99 17.00
C HIS A 327 -29.25 -29.54 16.10
N ARG A 328 -30.01 -28.67 15.41
CA ARG A 328 -31.06 -29.06 14.46
C ARG A 328 -30.49 -29.97 13.36
N VAL A 329 -29.42 -29.54 12.69
CA VAL A 329 -28.80 -30.29 11.60
C VAL A 329 -28.25 -31.62 12.09
N VAL A 330 -27.55 -31.65 13.22
CA VAL A 330 -27.03 -32.91 13.80
C VAL A 330 -28.17 -33.86 14.15
N ALA A 331 -29.24 -33.38 14.79
CA ALA A 331 -30.38 -34.21 15.15
C ALA A 331 -31.09 -34.80 13.92
N GLU A 332 -31.35 -33.98 12.89
CA GLU A 332 -31.97 -34.44 11.64
C GLU A 332 -31.09 -35.47 10.91
N VAL A 333 -29.78 -35.27 10.86
CA VAL A 333 -28.83 -36.22 10.24
C VAL A 333 -28.78 -37.54 11.02
N LEU A 334 -28.66 -37.48 12.35
CA LEU A 334 -28.61 -38.69 13.17
C LEU A 334 -29.94 -39.46 13.14
N ALA A 335 -31.08 -38.76 13.07
CA ALA A 335 -32.38 -39.36 12.86
C ALA A 335 -32.46 -40.07 11.49
N ALA A 336 -32.05 -39.39 10.42
CA ALA A 336 -32.05 -39.94 9.07
C ALA A 336 -31.12 -41.16 8.92
N CYS A 337 -29.98 -41.18 9.60
CA CYS A 337 -29.06 -42.33 9.63
C CYS A 337 -29.55 -43.48 10.54
N GLY A 338 -30.65 -43.30 11.28
CA GLY A 338 -31.14 -44.26 12.27
C GLY A 338 -30.16 -44.47 13.44
N ALA A 339 -29.36 -43.45 13.76
CA ALA A 339 -28.37 -43.47 14.84
C ALA A 339 -28.94 -42.97 16.17
N LEU A 340 -30.15 -42.40 16.18
CA LEU A 340 -30.89 -42.09 17.40
C LEU A 340 -31.77 -43.29 17.78
N GLU A 341 -31.51 -43.91 18.93
CA GLU A 341 -32.50 -44.80 19.55
C GLU A 341 -33.75 -43.99 19.92
N PRO A 342 -34.98 -44.52 19.73
CA PRO A 342 -36.17 -43.86 20.22
C PRO A 342 -36.07 -43.67 21.74
N PRO A 343 -36.58 -42.55 22.30
CA PRO A 343 -36.46 -42.28 23.73
C PRO A 343 -37.10 -43.43 24.53
N ARG A 344 -36.29 -44.18 25.29
CA ARG A 344 -36.80 -45.09 26.31
C ARG A 344 -37.63 -44.26 27.28
N MET A 345 -38.96 -44.39 27.20
CA MET A 345 -39.87 -43.81 28.18
C MET A 345 -39.44 -44.31 29.57
N LYS A 346 -39.03 -43.38 30.44
CA LYS A 346 -38.66 -43.69 31.82
C LYS A 346 -39.87 -44.29 32.53
N GLY A 347 -39.69 -45.49 33.10
CA GLY A 347 -40.52 -45.94 34.22
C GLY A 347 -40.43 -44.95 35.39
N PRO A 348 -41.35 -45.03 36.37
CA PRO A 348 -41.53 -44.01 37.39
C PRO A 348 -40.23 -43.79 38.16
N VAL A 349 -39.78 -42.53 38.17
CA VAL A 349 -38.65 -42.05 38.98
C VAL A 349 -39.05 -42.19 40.44
N GLY A 350 -38.39 -43.08 41.17
CA GLY A 350 -38.56 -43.22 42.62
C GLY A 350 -38.23 -41.92 43.36
N PRO A 351 -38.82 -41.69 44.54
CA PRO A 351 -38.70 -40.42 45.24
C PRO A 351 -37.23 -40.13 45.60
N VAL A 352 -36.80 -38.91 45.27
CA VAL A 352 -35.50 -38.34 45.63
C VAL A 352 -35.41 -38.28 47.16
N SER A 353 -34.49 -39.04 47.74
CA SER A 353 -34.18 -38.97 49.17
C SER A 353 -33.65 -37.57 49.51
N SER A 354 -34.27 -36.93 50.49
CA SER A 354 -33.94 -35.61 51.00
C SER A 354 -32.46 -35.49 51.42
N PRO A 355 -31.83 -34.31 51.26
CA PRO A 355 -30.45 -34.10 51.66
C PRO A 355 -30.32 -34.11 53.19
N GLU A 356 -29.45 -34.98 53.68
CA GLU A 356 -29.01 -35.06 55.07
C GLU A 356 -28.26 -33.75 55.45
N PRO A 357 -28.55 -33.13 56.61
CA PRO A 357 -27.92 -31.88 56.99
C PRO A 357 -26.45 -32.08 57.40
N PRO A 358 -25.58 -31.07 57.19
CA PRO A 358 -24.15 -31.19 57.42
C PRO A 358 -23.81 -31.32 58.91
N HIS A 359 -23.00 -32.34 59.23
CA HIS A 359 -22.35 -32.52 60.52
C HIS A 359 -21.48 -31.30 60.89
N HIS A 360 -21.82 -30.63 61.98
CA HIS A 360 -20.94 -29.67 62.64
C HIS A 360 -19.85 -30.41 63.42
N PRO A 361 -18.56 -30.02 63.32
CA PRO A 361 -17.52 -30.51 64.21
C PRO A 361 -17.66 -29.87 65.60
N GLU A 362 -17.64 -30.71 66.63
CA GLU A 362 -17.67 -30.33 68.04
C GLU A 362 -16.49 -29.42 68.41
N ALA A 363 -16.78 -28.35 69.14
CA ALA A 363 -15.78 -27.56 69.84
C ALA A 363 -15.31 -28.31 71.10
N PRO A 364 -14.00 -28.26 71.44
CA PRO A 364 -13.52 -28.84 72.69
C PRO A 364 -13.70 -27.84 73.85
N ALA A 365 -14.19 -28.32 74.98
CA ALA A 365 -14.07 -27.67 76.29
C ALA A 365 -14.17 -28.72 77.41
N PRO A 366 -13.68 -28.46 78.64
CA PRO A 366 -12.82 -27.36 79.09
C PRO A 366 -11.35 -27.75 79.36
#